data_AF-A0A848WW26-F1
#
_entry.id   AF-A0A848WW26-F1
#
_cell.length_a   1.000
_cell.length_b   1.000
_cell.length_c   1.000
_cell.angle_alpha   90.00
_cell.angle_beta   90.00
_cell.angle_gamma   90.00
#
_symmetry.space_group_name_H-M   'P 1'
#
loop_
_entity.id
_entity.type
_entity.pdbx_description
1 polymer ?
#
loop_
_entity_poly.entity_id
_entity_poly.type
_entity_poly.pdbx_seq_one_letter_code
_entity_poly.pdbx_strand_id
1 'polypeptide(L)'
;MPISSQHESILRKAILNEQGWFAVQTLLDRGKADDAMLDGFLGTVDDSHYSLGDWLEALYEFDRWLTEKSIEARPLADMIGYVHCCTMTTAETLSPPELARLLRENLDQFGFEAASPVSDEEP
;
A
#
# COMPACT_ATOMS: atom_id res chain seq x y z
N MET A 1 -8.58 -11.53 -12.19
CA MET A 1 -9.97 -11.10 -12.46
C MET A 1 -10.09 -9.66 -11.99
N PRO A 2 -10.88 -8.79 -12.63
CA PRO A 2 -11.13 -7.47 -12.06
C PRO A 2 -11.81 -7.60 -10.70
N ILE A 3 -11.56 -6.65 -9.81
CA ILE A 3 -12.15 -6.61 -8.46
C ILE A 3 -13.69 -6.56 -8.56
N SER A 4 -14.36 -7.29 -7.69
CA SER A 4 -15.82 -7.31 -7.64
C SER A 4 -16.39 -5.97 -7.15
N SER A 5 -17.62 -5.66 -7.56
CA SER A 5 -18.32 -4.43 -7.13
C SER A 5 -18.52 -4.33 -5.61
N GLN A 6 -18.48 -5.47 -4.90
CA GLN A 6 -18.54 -5.51 -3.44
C GLN A 6 -17.28 -4.91 -2.83
N HIS A 7 -16.10 -5.39 -3.24
CA HIS A 7 -14.81 -4.87 -2.77
C HIS A 7 -14.63 -3.40 -3.15
N GLU A 8 -15.00 -3.02 -4.37
CA GLU A 8 -14.97 -1.63 -4.79
C GLU A 8 -15.81 -0.73 -3.86
N SER A 9 -17.00 -1.18 -3.47
CA SER A 9 -17.86 -0.44 -2.54
C SER A 9 -17.25 -0.29 -1.15
N ILE A 10 -16.56 -1.33 -0.64
CA ILE A 10 -15.89 -1.29 0.67
C ILE A 10 -14.76 -0.26 0.65
N LEU A 11 -13.85 -0.37 -0.34
CA LEU A 11 -12.73 0.55 -0.49
C LEU A 11 -13.21 1.99 -0.70
N ARG A 12 -14.26 2.18 -1.51
CA ARG A 12 -14.81 3.51 -1.78
C ARG A 12 -15.45 4.17 -0.56
N LYS A 13 -15.97 3.39 0.40
CA LYS A 13 -16.48 3.92 1.67
C LYS A 13 -15.36 4.36 2.62
N ALA A 14 -14.19 3.75 2.52
CA ALA A 14 -13.04 4.08 3.34
C ALA A 14 -12.31 5.35 2.87
N ILE A 15 -12.47 5.74 1.60
CA ILE A 15 -11.86 6.95 1.05
C ILE A 15 -12.86 8.11 1.07
N LEU A 16 -12.48 9.21 1.71
CA LEU A 16 -13.35 10.37 1.93
C LEU A 16 -13.37 11.39 0.78
N ASN A 17 -12.48 11.26 -0.22
CA ASN A 17 -12.38 12.20 -1.34
C ASN A 17 -12.19 11.51 -2.71
N GLU A 18 -12.65 12.16 -3.79
CA GLU A 18 -12.64 11.57 -5.15
C GLU A 18 -11.23 11.39 -5.72
N GLN A 19 -10.29 12.25 -5.33
CA GLN A 19 -8.90 12.20 -5.81
C GLN A 19 -8.16 10.98 -5.24
N GLY A 20 -8.33 10.71 -3.94
CA GLY A 20 -7.78 9.54 -3.27
C GLY A 20 -8.34 8.25 -3.86
N TRP A 21 -9.63 8.24 -4.22
CA TRP A 21 -10.24 7.09 -4.89
C TRP A 21 -9.59 6.83 -6.24
N PHE A 22 -9.41 7.86 -7.06
CA PHE A 22 -8.79 7.69 -8.37
C PHE A 22 -7.34 7.19 -8.26
N ALA A 23 -6.59 7.67 -7.27
CA ALA A 23 -5.22 7.22 -7.03
C ALA A 23 -5.17 5.75 -6.58
N VAL A 24 -6.01 5.36 -5.62
CA VAL A 24 -6.13 3.97 -5.17
C VAL A 24 -6.58 3.06 -6.32
N GLN A 25 -7.60 3.46 -7.08
CA GLN A 25 -8.07 2.69 -8.23
C GLN A 25 -6.95 2.50 -9.28
N THR A 26 -6.18 3.55 -9.54
CA THR A 26 -5.02 3.49 -10.44
C THR A 26 -3.95 2.54 -9.90
N LEU A 27 -3.68 2.56 -8.60
CA LEU A 27 -2.72 1.68 -7.95
C LEU A 27 -3.16 0.21 -8.03
N LEU A 28 -4.44 -0.07 -7.77
CA LEU A 28 -5.02 -1.42 -7.86
C LEU A 28 -4.95 -1.97 -9.29
N ASP A 29 -5.26 -1.14 -10.29
CA ASP A 29 -5.19 -1.52 -11.70
C ASP A 29 -3.74 -1.82 -12.13
N ARG A 30 -2.79 -0.94 -11.78
CA ARG A 30 -1.35 -1.13 -12.04
C ARG A 30 -0.79 -2.36 -11.34
N GLY A 31 -1.21 -2.57 -10.09
CA GLY A 31 -0.86 -3.74 -9.29
C GLY A 31 -1.54 -5.03 -9.72
N LYS A 32 -2.45 -4.97 -10.70
CA LYS A 32 -3.28 -6.09 -11.17
C LYS A 32 -4.00 -6.79 -10.02
N ALA A 33 -4.53 -6.01 -9.08
CA ALA A 33 -5.26 -6.53 -7.94
C ALA A 33 -6.47 -7.35 -8.39
N ASP A 34 -6.70 -8.46 -7.70
CA ASP A 34 -7.90 -9.28 -7.83
C ASP A 34 -8.59 -9.45 -6.47
N ASP A 35 -9.77 -10.07 -6.47
CA ASP A 35 -10.55 -10.27 -5.24
C ASP A 35 -9.77 -11.06 -4.17
N ALA A 36 -8.96 -12.05 -4.54
CA ALA A 36 -8.21 -12.85 -3.57
C ALA A 36 -7.11 -12.02 -2.89
N MET A 37 -6.43 -11.15 -3.65
CA MET A 37 -5.50 -10.19 -3.10
C MET A 37 -6.20 -9.18 -2.19
N LEU A 38 -7.38 -8.70 -2.58
CA LEU A 38 -8.15 -7.77 -1.75
C LEU A 38 -8.68 -8.40 -0.47
N ASP A 39 -9.12 -9.66 -0.50
CA ASP A 39 -9.51 -10.41 0.69
C ASP A 39 -8.33 -10.52 1.67
N GLY A 40 -7.15 -10.87 1.17
CA GLY A 40 -5.92 -10.93 1.98
C GLY A 40 -5.51 -9.56 2.54
N PHE A 41 -5.63 -8.51 1.73
CA PHE A 41 -5.37 -7.14 2.16
C PHE A 41 -6.33 -6.71 3.27
N LEU A 42 -7.64 -6.91 3.10
CA LEU A 42 -8.64 -6.58 4.12
C LEU A 42 -8.42 -7.36 5.41
N GLY A 43 -8.06 -8.64 5.33
CA GLY A 43 -7.66 -9.42 6.50
C GLY A 43 -6.44 -8.82 7.22
N THR A 44 -5.43 -8.36 6.46
CA THR A 44 -4.23 -7.70 7.02
C THR A 44 -4.58 -6.37 7.69
N VAL A 45 -5.52 -5.63 7.12
CA VAL A 45 -6.03 -4.38 7.72
C VAL A 45 -6.75 -4.68 9.03
N ASP A 46 -7.65 -5.67 9.04
CA ASP A 46 -8.43 -6.08 10.22
C ASP A 46 -7.54 -6.59 11.37
N ASP A 47 -6.41 -7.23 11.05
CA ASP A 47 -5.41 -7.69 12.03
C ASP A 47 -4.50 -6.55 12.55
N SER A 48 -4.60 -5.35 11.99
CA SER A 48 -3.80 -4.18 12.38
C SER A 48 -4.55 -3.21 13.31
N HIS A 49 -3.81 -2.30 13.94
CA HIS A 49 -4.41 -1.22 14.75
C HIS A 49 -4.87 0.00 13.92
N TYR A 50 -4.76 -0.08 12.58
CA TYR A 50 -5.03 1.03 11.67
C TYR A 50 -6.30 0.77 10.87
N SER A 51 -7.04 1.84 10.55
CA SER A 51 -8.25 1.72 9.74
C SER A 51 -7.91 1.47 8.26
N LEU A 52 -8.88 0.94 7.52
CA LEU A 52 -8.76 0.82 6.06
C LEU A 52 -8.43 2.18 5.39
N GLY A 53 -8.92 3.29 5.93
CA GLY A 53 -8.58 4.63 5.44
C GLY A 53 -7.09 4.94 5.60
N ASP A 54 -6.52 4.66 6.78
CA ASP A 54 -5.09 4.87 7.07
C ASP A 54 -4.20 4.04 6.14
N TRP A 55 -4.61 2.79 5.86
CA TRP A 55 -3.90 1.91 4.93
C TRP A 55 -3.94 2.41 3.49
N LEU A 56 -5.10 2.88 3.03
CA LEU A 56 -5.24 3.43 1.69
C LEU A 56 -4.45 4.73 1.52
N GLU A 57 -4.42 5.57 2.55
CA GLU A 57 -3.57 6.76 2.59
C GLU A 57 -2.08 6.40 2.59
N ALA A 58 -1.68 5.38 3.36
CA ALA A 58 -0.30 4.90 3.38
C ALA A 58 0.14 4.35 2.01
N LEU A 59 -0.70 3.52 1.36
CA LEU A 59 -0.43 3.02 0.01
C LEU A 59 -0.34 4.15 -1.02
N TYR A 60 -1.16 5.20 -0.87
CA TYR A 60 -1.07 6.39 -1.70
C TYR A 60 0.26 7.14 -1.51
N GLU A 61 0.67 7.38 -0.26
CA GLU A 61 1.97 8.01 0.02
C GLU A 61 3.16 7.15 -0.43
N PHE A 62 3.01 5.83 -0.41
CA PHE A 62 3.99 4.91 -0.99
C PHE A 62 4.11 5.10 -2.51
N ASP A 63 2.99 5.09 -3.23
CA ASP A 63 2.98 5.32 -4.68
C ASP A 63 3.61 6.67 -5.05
N ARG A 64 3.33 7.70 -4.26
CA ARG A 64 3.97 9.02 -4.40
C ARG A 64 5.47 8.95 -4.18
N TRP A 65 5.93 8.30 -3.11
CA TRP A 65 7.36 8.13 -2.84
C TRP A 65 8.08 7.42 -3.99
N LEU A 66 7.49 6.35 -4.53
CA LEU A 66 8.05 5.64 -5.69
C LEU A 66 8.09 6.53 -6.93
N THR A 67 7.06 7.35 -7.14
CA THR A 67 7.01 8.31 -8.25
C THR A 67 8.08 9.39 -8.11
N GLU A 68 8.31 9.92 -6.91
CA GLU A 68 9.39 10.88 -6.62
C GLU A 68 10.77 10.27 -6.86
N LYS A 69 10.94 8.97 -6.63
CA LYS A 69 12.17 8.21 -6.93
C LYS A 69 12.27 7.76 -8.39
N SER A 70 11.30 8.10 -9.25
CA SER A 70 11.22 7.64 -10.64
C SER A 70 11.22 6.10 -10.79
N ILE A 71 10.73 5.39 -9.78
CA ILE A 71 10.52 3.95 -9.83
C ILE A 71 9.15 3.73 -10.50
N GLU A 72 9.07 2.90 -11.52
CA GLU A 72 7.81 2.60 -12.22
C GLU A 72 7.13 1.33 -11.70
N ALA A 73 7.89 0.40 -11.13
CA ALA A 73 7.36 -0.85 -10.59
C ALA A 73 6.42 -0.57 -9.41
N ARG A 74 5.21 -1.13 -9.46
CA ARG A 74 4.20 -1.09 -8.39
C ARG A 74 3.78 -2.50 -8.00
N PRO A 75 4.68 -3.31 -7.41
CA PRO A 75 4.30 -4.64 -6.92
C PRO A 75 3.42 -4.47 -5.68
N LEU A 76 2.09 -4.42 -5.90
CA LEU A 76 1.13 -4.10 -4.85
C LEU A 76 1.22 -5.05 -3.64
N ALA A 77 1.46 -6.35 -3.88
CA ALA A 77 1.65 -7.32 -2.80
C ALA A 77 2.86 -6.98 -1.91
N ASP A 78 4.00 -6.61 -2.52
CA ASP A 78 5.21 -6.23 -1.78
C ASP A 78 5.02 -4.91 -1.04
N MET A 79 4.31 -3.96 -1.65
CA MET A 79 3.94 -2.69 -1.02
C MET A 79 3.07 -2.94 0.22
N ILE A 80 2.02 -3.76 0.11
CA ILE A 80 1.16 -4.14 1.25
C ILE A 80 1.98 -4.84 2.34
N GLY A 81 2.85 -5.77 1.96
CA GLY A 81 3.73 -6.47 2.89
C GLY A 81 4.66 -5.53 3.65
N TYR A 82 5.22 -4.52 2.97
CA TYR A 82 6.06 -3.51 3.61
C TYR A 82 5.27 -2.65 4.59
N VAL A 83 4.07 -2.18 4.20
CA VAL A 83 3.19 -1.42 5.11
C VAL A 83 2.82 -2.25 6.33
N HIS A 84 2.49 -3.54 6.14
CA HIS A 84 2.23 -4.46 7.24
C HIS A 84 3.41 -4.59 8.19
N CYS A 85 4.65 -4.70 7.68
CA CYS A 85 5.84 -4.70 8.53
C CYS A 85 5.95 -3.41 9.36
N CYS A 86 5.59 -2.24 8.80
CA CYS A 86 5.56 -0.98 9.54
C CYS A 86 4.48 -0.97 10.66
N THR A 87 3.30 -1.55 10.42
CA THR A 87 2.26 -1.61 11.46
C THR A 87 2.67 -2.49 12.63
N MET A 88 3.37 -3.61 12.36
CA MET A 88 3.85 -4.53 13.39
C MET A 88 4.92 -3.93 14.30
N THR A 89 5.80 -3.06 13.79
CA THR A 89 6.87 -2.43 14.59
C THR A 89 6.37 -1.31 15.50
N THR A 90 5.15 -0.82 15.28
CA THR A 90 4.61 0.38 15.96
C THR A 90 3.50 0.05 16.95
N ALA A 91 3.02 -1.19 16.97
CA ALA A 91 1.88 -1.68 17.75
C ALA A 91 2.00 -1.47 19.29
N GLU A 92 3.20 -1.19 19.81
CA GLU A 92 3.44 -1.00 21.25
C GLU A 92 3.17 0.43 21.76
N THR A 93 2.75 1.36 20.90
CA THR A 93 2.56 2.77 21.28
C THR A 93 1.10 3.14 21.54
N LEU A 94 0.83 3.86 22.65
CA LEU A 94 -0.52 4.29 23.08
C LEU A 94 -1.21 5.29 22.13
N SER A 95 -0.47 5.83 21.16
CA SER A 95 -0.99 6.72 20.11
C SER A 95 -0.12 6.50 18.87
N PRO A 96 -0.41 5.47 18.08
CA PRO A 96 0.38 5.17 16.90
C PRO A 96 0.36 6.39 15.96
N PRO A 97 1.52 6.80 15.42
CA PRO A 97 1.57 7.87 14.43
C PRO A 97 0.76 7.46 13.20
N GLU A 98 0.26 8.47 12.46
CA GLU A 98 -0.39 8.28 11.17
C GLU A 98 0.44 7.32 10.31
N LEU A 99 -0.19 6.25 9.83
CA LEU A 99 0.49 5.15 9.14
C LEU A 99 1.28 5.66 7.93
N ALA A 100 0.72 6.62 7.20
CA ALA A 100 1.37 7.27 6.08
C ALA A 100 2.69 7.98 6.47
N ARG A 101 2.71 8.67 7.62
CA ARG A 101 3.91 9.35 8.13
C ARG A 101 4.99 8.34 8.53
N LEU A 102 4.60 7.31 9.27
CA LEU A 102 5.51 6.23 9.67
C LEU A 102 6.11 5.53 8.45
N LEU A 103 5.27 5.20 7.48
CA LEU A 103 5.70 4.57 6.24
C LEU A 103 6.71 5.45 5.51
N ARG A 104 6.42 6.75 5.39
CA ARG A 104 7.32 7.72 4.75
C ARG A 104 8.70 7.74 5.41
N GLU A 105 8.74 7.78 6.74
CA GLU A 105 9.99 7.74 7.51
C GLU A 105 10.79 6.45 7.26
N ASN A 106 10.10 5.30 7.25
CA ASN A 106 10.74 4.00 6.96
C ASN A 106 11.26 3.93 5.52
N LEU A 107 10.50 4.42 4.54
CA LEU A 107 10.92 4.47 3.14
C LEU A 107 12.13 5.39 2.94
N ASP A 108 12.16 6.55 3.60
CA ASP A 108 13.30 7.45 3.51
C ASP A 108 14.55 6.93 4.25
N GLN A 109 14.37 6.14 5.31
CA GLN A 109 15.47 5.56 6.10
C GLN A 109 16.03 4.26 5.51
N PHE A 110 15.16 3.33 5.12
CA PHE A 110 15.52 1.97 4.70
C PHE A 110 15.34 1.73 3.20
N GLY A 111 14.55 2.56 2.52
CA GLY A 111 14.19 2.37 1.12
C GLY A 111 13.16 1.27 0.89
N PHE A 112 12.88 1.05 -0.39
CA PHE A 112 12.09 -0.07 -0.88
C PHE A 112 12.75 -0.58 -2.16
N GLU A 113 13.15 -1.85 -2.12
CA GLU A 113 13.69 -2.54 -3.28
C GLU A 113 12.54 -3.33 -3.92
N ALA A 114 11.85 -2.71 -4.87
CA ALA A 114 10.96 -3.46 -5.75
C ALA A 114 11.81 -4.52 -6.43
N ALA A 115 11.40 -5.80 -6.35
CA ALA A 115 12.11 -6.87 -7.04
C ALA A 115 12.25 -6.49 -8.51
N SER A 116 13.44 -6.00 -8.89
CA SER A 116 13.74 -5.72 -10.27
C SER A 116 13.78 -7.06 -10.98
N PRO A 117 13.19 -7.22 -12.17
CA PRO A 117 13.63 -8.30 -13.03
C PRO A 117 15.13 -8.09 -13.19
N VAL A 118 15.90 -9.05 -12.67
CA VAL A 118 17.36 -9.06 -12.69
C VAL A 118 17.81 -8.70 -14.11
N SER A 119 18.36 -7.50 -14.29
CA SER A 119 19.32 -7.28 -15.35
C SER A 119 20.61 -7.89 -14.83
N ASP A 120 20.76 -9.19 -15.04
CA ASP A 120 22.06 -9.85 -15.04
C ASP A 120 22.93 -9.16 -16.10
N GLU A 121 23.61 -8.07 -15.72
CA GLU A 121 24.71 -7.52 -16.50
C GLU A 121 26.00 -8.14 -15.93
N GLU A 122 26.39 -9.28 -16.50
CA GLU A 122 27.75 -9.81 -16.40
C GLU A 122 28.72 -8.92 -17.19
N PRO A 123 29.89 -8.63 -16.62
CA PRO A 123 31.14 -8.67 -17.40
C PRO A 123 32.19 -9.64 -16.83
#